data_AF-A0AAJ2LCA3-F1
#
_entry.id   AF-A0AAJ2LCA3-F1
#
_cell.length_a   1.000
_cell.length_b   1.000
_cell.length_c   1.000
_cell.angle_alpha   90.00
_cell.angle_beta   90.00
_cell.angle_gamma   90.00
#
_symmetry.space_group_name_H-M   'P 1'
#
loop_
_entity.id
_entity.type
_entity.pdbx_description
1 polymer ?
#
loop_
_entity_poly.entity_id
_entity_poly.type
_entity_poly.pdbx_seq_one_letter_code
_entity_poly.pdbx_strand_id
1 'polypeptide(L)'
;MKIILPFALTVLLSLSSLAQAPTDSMAIVQNPQLYTLKQPEDLNIKGQIDAARHYKRYKGAATGTLLTSLLSPVIGLIPAILCSATNPKIENLGYPNEELFKQATYYKAYTKKAKKIKQRKVWSNWGIGLGVNLVVILVLAN
;
A
#
# COMPACT_ATOMS: atom_id res chain seq x y z
N MET A 1 21.50 3.38 37.68
CA MET A 1 20.19 2.74 37.37
C MET A 1 19.55 3.55 36.25
N LYS A 2 19.23 3.08 35.04
CA LYS A 2 19.18 1.78 34.35
C LYS A 2 19.61 2.06 32.89
N ILE A 3 20.77 1.58 32.46
CA ILE A 3 21.00 0.51 31.47
C ILE A 3 20.11 0.61 30.21
N ILE A 4 20.79 0.95 29.11
CA ILE A 4 20.43 0.75 27.71
C ILE A 4 20.66 -0.73 27.38
N LEU A 5 19.71 -1.42 26.72
CA LEU A 5 20.03 -2.43 25.69
C LEU A 5 18.80 -2.75 24.82
N PRO A 6 18.95 -2.96 23.50
CA PRO A 6 17.87 -2.90 22.52
C PRO A 6 17.50 -4.27 21.91
N PHE A 7 16.46 -4.22 21.07
CA PHE A 7 16.27 -5.03 19.85
C PHE A 7 16.35 -6.56 20.01
N ALA A 8 15.19 -7.18 20.27
CA ALA A 8 15.02 -8.63 20.17
C ALA A 8 15.03 -9.07 18.69
N LEU A 9 16.20 -9.51 18.23
CA LEU A 9 16.39 -10.30 17.02
C LEU A 9 16.52 -11.77 17.44
N THR A 10 15.44 -12.54 17.30
CA THR A 10 15.51 -14.01 17.43
C THR A 10 15.26 -14.65 16.07
N VAL A 11 16.38 -14.88 15.37
CA VAL A 11 16.48 -15.75 14.20
C VAL A 11 16.37 -17.19 14.70
N LEU A 12 15.25 -17.85 14.43
CA LEU A 12 15.04 -19.26 14.73
C LEU A 12 15.63 -20.13 13.63
N LEU A 13 16.55 -21.00 14.08
CA LEU A 13 17.30 -22.03 13.38
C LEU A 13 16.43 -22.92 12.47
N SER A 14 16.74 -22.92 11.17
CA SER A 14 16.33 -23.97 10.23
C SER A 14 17.42 -25.04 10.14
N LEU A 15 17.15 -26.23 10.71
CA LEU A 15 17.90 -27.44 10.42
C LEU A 15 17.76 -27.78 8.92
N SER A 16 18.87 -27.79 8.19
CA SER A 16 19.00 -28.40 6.85
C SER A 16 19.90 -29.63 7.00
N SER A 17 19.29 -30.81 7.01
CA SER A 17 19.22 -31.77 5.90
C SER A 17 20.55 -32.50 5.64
N LEU A 18 20.63 -33.71 6.22
CA LEU A 18 21.53 -34.77 5.77
C LEU A 18 20.78 -35.56 4.70
N ALA A 19 21.13 -35.41 3.42
CA ALA A 19 20.60 -36.25 2.36
C ALA A 19 21.59 -36.35 1.18
N GLN A 20 22.22 -37.51 1.12
CA GLN A 20 22.75 -38.30 -0.02
C GLN A 20 23.38 -37.58 -1.24
N ALA A 21 24.65 -37.95 -1.47
CA ALA A 21 25.37 -37.77 -2.73
C ALA A 21 24.76 -38.63 -3.87
N PRO A 22 24.93 -38.22 -5.15
CA PRO A 22 24.19 -38.78 -6.28
C PRO A 22 24.97 -39.89 -6.99
N THR A 23 24.29 -40.99 -7.33
CA THR A 23 24.75 -41.97 -8.32
C THR A 23 23.67 -42.18 -9.37
N ASP A 24 23.99 -41.72 -10.58
CA ASP A 24 23.62 -42.18 -11.91
C ASP A 24 22.29 -42.93 -12.10
N SER A 25 21.36 -42.26 -12.77
CA SER A 25 20.54 -42.85 -13.83
C SER A 25 19.98 -41.73 -14.70
N MET A 26 20.42 -41.66 -15.95
CA MET A 26 19.85 -40.80 -16.98
C MET A 26 18.45 -41.32 -17.35
N ALA A 27 17.45 -40.99 -16.55
CA ALA A 27 16.07 -41.00 -16.99
C ALA A 27 15.85 -39.75 -17.84
N ILE A 28 15.55 -39.93 -19.13
CA ILE A 28 14.92 -38.87 -19.92
C ILE A 28 13.53 -38.66 -19.32
N VAL A 29 13.44 -37.73 -18.38
CA VAL A 29 12.16 -37.21 -17.88
C VAL A 29 11.61 -36.35 -19.01
N GLN A 30 10.75 -36.94 -19.83
CA GLN A 30 9.79 -36.16 -20.61
C GLN A 30 8.92 -35.43 -19.58
N ASN A 31 9.26 -34.18 -19.30
CA ASN A 31 8.43 -33.25 -18.53
C ASN A 31 7.09 -33.14 -19.28
N PRO A 32 6.01 -33.78 -18.82
CA PRO A 32 4.72 -33.58 -19.44
C PRO A 32 4.43 -32.10 -19.23
N GLN A 33 4.29 -31.34 -20.31
CA GLN A 33 3.86 -29.95 -20.26
C GLN A 33 2.54 -29.94 -19.48
N LEU A 34 2.64 -29.65 -18.19
CA LEU A 34 1.53 -29.56 -17.28
C LEU A 34 0.73 -28.38 -17.82
N TYR A 35 -0.38 -28.66 -18.50
CA TYR A 35 -1.35 -27.64 -18.88
C TYR A 35 -1.78 -26.95 -17.59
N THR A 36 -1.07 -25.88 -17.25
CA THR A 36 -1.38 -25.05 -16.10
C THR A 36 -2.64 -24.31 -16.54
N LEU A 37 -3.79 -24.90 -16.25
CA LEU A 37 -5.06 -24.20 -16.38
C LEU A 37 -4.94 -22.94 -15.55
N LYS A 38 -4.75 -21.81 -16.23
CA LYS A 38 -4.75 -20.49 -15.62
C LYS A 38 -6.13 -20.33 -15.01
N GLN A 39 -6.21 -20.59 -13.70
CA GLN A 39 -7.44 -20.41 -12.93
C GLN A 39 -7.99 -19.02 -13.26
N PRO A 40 -9.32 -18.88 -13.48
CA PRO A 40 -9.91 -17.59 -13.78
C PRO A 40 -9.47 -16.60 -12.69
N GLU A 41 -8.71 -15.59 -13.11
CA GLU A 41 -8.12 -14.63 -12.20
C GLU A 41 -9.23 -13.85 -11.51
N ASP A 42 -9.27 -13.86 -10.18
CA ASP A 42 -10.28 -13.12 -9.43
C ASP A 42 -10.08 -11.61 -9.68
N LEU A 43 -10.99 -11.04 -10.48
CA LEU A 43 -11.02 -9.64 -10.85
C LEU A 43 -11.04 -8.69 -9.64
N ASN A 44 -11.67 -9.10 -8.54
CA ASN A 44 -11.71 -8.30 -7.31
C ASN A 44 -10.33 -8.28 -6.63
N ILE A 45 -9.62 -9.39 -6.61
CA ILE A 45 -8.24 -9.43 -6.08
C ILE A 45 -7.30 -8.67 -7.00
N LYS A 46 -7.41 -8.90 -8.31
CA LYS A 46 -6.62 -8.21 -9.33
C LYS A 46 -6.78 -6.70 -9.25
N GLY A 47 -8.01 -6.20 -9.21
CA GLY A 47 -8.28 -4.76 -9.10
C GLY A 47 -7.66 -4.14 -7.85
N GLN A 48 -7.65 -4.86 -6.71
CA GLN A 48 -7.00 -4.38 -5.49
C GLN A 48 -5.47 -4.35 -5.60
N ILE A 49 -4.87 -5.38 -6.20
CA ILE A 49 -3.41 -5.45 -6.40
C ILE A 49 -2.98 -4.34 -7.36
N ASP A 50 -3.69 -4.19 -8.48
CA ASP A 50 -3.36 -3.20 -9.49
C ASP A 50 -3.53 -1.78 -8.97
N ALA A 51 -4.57 -1.49 -8.19
CA ALA A 51 -4.71 -0.20 -7.53
C ALA A 51 -3.55 0.08 -6.55
N ALA A 52 -3.09 -0.92 -5.80
CA ALA A 52 -1.95 -0.74 -4.89
C ALA A 52 -0.65 -0.40 -5.64
N ARG A 53 -0.46 -0.99 -6.83
CA ARG A 53 0.72 -0.77 -7.66
C ARG A 53 0.66 0.55 -8.43
N HIS A 54 -0.46 0.86 -9.06
CA HIS A 54 -0.55 1.91 -10.09
C HIS A 54 -1.20 3.22 -9.61
N TYR A 55 -1.99 3.21 -8.53
CA TYR A 55 -2.62 4.45 -8.06
C TYR A 55 -1.62 5.36 -7.33
N LYS A 56 -1.16 6.42 -8.02
CA LYS A 56 -0.20 7.41 -7.49
C LYS A 56 -0.70 8.84 -7.44
N ARG A 57 -1.82 9.17 -8.09
CA ARG A 57 -2.34 10.56 -8.24
C ARG A 57 -3.11 11.06 -7.01
N TYR A 58 -2.75 10.60 -5.81
CA TYR A 58 -3.26 11.16 -4.54
C TYR A 58 -2.48 12.39 -4.06
N LYS A 59 -1.31 12.67 -4.67
CA LYS A 59 -0.33 13.66 -4.18
C LYS A 59 -0.93 15.06 -4.01
N GLY A 60 -1.68 15.57 -4.98
CA GLY A 60 -2.28 16.91 -4.87
C GLY A 60 -3.19 17.07 -3.65
N ALA A 61 -4.09 16.10 -3.43
CA ALA A 61 -4.95 16.07 -2.25
C ALA A 61 -4.14 15.98 -0.96
N ALA A 62 -3.18 15.05 -0.88
CA ALA A 62 -2.39 14.85 0.33
C ALA A 62 -1.46 16.04 0.64
N THR A 63 -0.77 16.59 -0.35
CA THR A 63 0.14 17.74 -0.18
C THR A 63 -0.64 19.00 0.16
N GLY A 64 -1.78 19.25 -0.49
CA GLY A 64 -2.64 20.36 -0.13
C GLY A 64 -3.08 20.30 1.34
N THR A 65 -3.51 19.12 1.81
CA THR A 65 -3.81 18.90 3.24
C THR A 65 -2.60 19.12 4.14
N LEU A 66 -1.40 18.66 3.74
CA LEU A 66 -0.20 18.88 4.55
C LEU A 66 0.08 20.38 4.74
N LEU A 67 0.06 21.15 3.65
CA LEU A 67 0.38 22.58 3.68
C LEU A 67 -0.61 23.34 4.57
N THR A 68 -1.91 23.09 4.43
CA THR A 68 -2.91 23.75 5.28
C THR A 68 -2.83 23.28 6.73
N SER A 69 -2.53 22.00 6.98
CA SER A 69 -2.33 21.48 8.33
C SER A 69 -1.08 22.00 9.02
N LEU A 70 -0.01 22.32 8.28
CA LEU A 70 1.19 22.94 8.84
C LEU A 70 0.90 24.38 9.30
N LEU A 71 0.10 25.13 8.54
CA LEU A 71 -0.33 26.48 8.93
C LEU A 71 -1.26 26.46 10.14
N SER A 72 -2.25 25.56 10.12
CA SER A 72 -3.15 25.34 11.24
C SER A 72 -3.78 23.96 11.10
N PRO A 73 -3.63 23.06 12.08
CA PRO A 73 -4.23 21.73 12.02
C PRO A 73 -5.77 21.76 11.93
N VAL A 74 -6.39 22.82 12.46
CA VAL A 74 -7.84 23.06 12.38
C VAL A 74 -8.25 23.40 10.95
N ILE A 75 -7.54 24.34 10.30
CA ILE A 75 -7.80 24.69 8.89
C ILE A 75 -7.51 23.49 7.99
N GLY A 76 -6.44 22.75 8.27
CA GLY A 76 -6.06 21.55 7.53
C GLY A 76 -7.07 20.41 7.63
N LEU A 77 -7.94 20.40 8.63
CA LEU A 77 -8.99 19.39 8.77
C LEU A 77 -10.04 19.50 7.64
N ILE A 78 -10.29 20.71 7.13
CA ILE A 78 -11.24 20.96 6.04
C ILE A 78 -10.85 20.16 4.78
N PRO A 79 -9.65 20.36 4.18
CA PRO A 79 -9.25 19.54 3.04
C PRO A 79 -9.05 18.07 3.42
N ALA A 80 -8.65 17.74 4.67
CA ALA A 80 -8.53 16.34 5.09
C ALA A 80 -9.86 15.58 4.94
N ILE A 81 -10.96 16.19 5.37
CA ILE A 81 -12.33 15.62 5.28
C ILE A 81 -12.78 15.60 3.81
N LEU A 82 -12.76 16.75 3.12
CA LEU A 82 -13.29 16.88 1.76
C LEU A 82 -12.56 15.98 0.77
N CYS A 83 -11.22 15.95 0.82
CA CYS A 83 -10.42 15.13 -0.07
C CYS A 83 -10.53 13.63 0.25
N SER A 84 -10.79 13.26 1.52
CA SER A 84 -10.97 11.87 1.94
C SER A 84 -12.37 11.33 1.64
N ALA A 85 -13.41 12.17 1.65
CA ALA A 85 -14.79 11.74 1.41
C ALA A 85 -15.02 11.35 -0.06
N THR A 86 -14.37 12.06 -0.98
CA THR A 86 -14.55 11.91 -2.43
C THR A 86 -13.82 10.69 -2.99
N ASN A 87 -14.32 10.12 -4.08
CA ASN A 87 -13.56 9.12 -4.85
C ASN A 87 -12.45 9.82 -5.66
N PRO A 88 -11.35 9.13 -6.02
CA PRO A 88 -10.44 9.63 -7.04
C PRO A 88 -11.21 9.80 -8.37
N LYS A 89 -10.94 10.90 -9.10
CA LYS A 89 -11.47 11.08 -10.45
C LYS A 89 -10.97 9.96 -11.36
N ILE A 90 -11.76 9.56 -12.37
CA ILE A 90 -11.40 8.47 -13.30
C ILE A 90 -10.06 8.76 -13.99
N GLU A 91 -9.89 9.98 -14.49
CA GLU A 91 -8.64 10.48 -15.07
C GLU A 91 -7.44 10.36 -14.12
N ASN A 92 -7.66 10.29 -12.81
CA ASN A 92 -6.62 10.18 -11.79
C ASN A 92 -6.40 8.74 -11.28
N LEU A 93 -7.15 7.74 -11.79
CA LEU A 93 -7.02 6.36 -11.31
C LEU A 93 -5.78 5.67 -11.83
N GLY A 94 -5.33 5.98 -13.06
CA GLY A 94 -4.13 5.41 -13.66
C GLY A 94 -4.18 3.88 -13.73
N TYR A 95 -5.34 3.31 -14.05
CA TYR A 95 -5.51 1.86 -14.18
C TYR A 95 -4.68 1.34 -15.37
N PRO A 96 -4.09 0.13 -15.28
CA PRO A 96 -3.14 -0.37 -16.27
C PRO A 96 -3.77 -0.98 -17.53
N ASN A 97 -5.05 -1.38 -17.47
CA ASN A 97 -5.72 -2.05 -18.57
C ASN A 97 -7.19 -1.59 -18.65
N GLU A 98 -7.56 -1.01 -19.79
CA GLU A 98 -8.91 -0.48 -20.06
C GLU A 98 -9.98 -1.58 -20.14
N GLU A 99 -9.68 -2.72 -20.73
CA GLU A 99 -10.62 -3.84 -20.88
C GLU A 99 -11.02 -4.42 -19.53
N LEU A 100 -10.04 -4.57 -18.62
CA LEU A 100 -10.32 -4.96 -17.24
C LEU A 100 -11.14 -3.88 -16.52
N PHE A 101 -10.86 -2.60 -16.78
CA PHE A 101 -11.57 -1.48 -16.16
C PHE A 101 -13.04 -1.38 -16.59
N LYS A 102 -13.41 -1.91 -17.76
CA LYS A 102 -14.81 -2.06 -18.20
C LYS A 102 -15.58 -3.12 -17.38
N GLN A 103 -14.87 -4.05 -16.72
CA GLN A 103 -15.51 -5.09 -15.91
C GLN A 103 -15.89 -4.55 -14.52
N ALA A 104 -17.17 -4.62 -14.18
CA ALA A 104 -17.72 -3.99 -12.97
C ALA A 104 -17.01 -4.43 -11.67
N THR A 105 -16.68 -5.72 -11.55
CA THR A 105 -15.99 -6.28 -10.38
C THR A 105 -14.59 -5.68 -10.21
N TYR A 106 -13.81 -5.62 -11.29
CA TYR A 106 -12.47 -5.03 -11.28
C TYR A 106 -12.54 -3.52 -11.02
N TYR A 107 -13.43 -2.80 -11.70
CA TYR A 107 -13.65 -1.36 -11.52
C TYR A 107 -13.93 -1.00 -10.05
N LYS A 108 -14.89 -1.71 -9.44
CA LYS A 108 -15.30 -1.48 -8.04
C LYS A 108 -14.15 -1.75 -7.09
N ALA A 109 -13.43 -2.86 -7.28
CA ALA A 109 -12.30 -3.24 -6.45
C ALA A 109 -11.15 -2.23 -6.55
N TYR A 110 -10.77 -1.84 -7.77
CA TYR A 110 -9.71 -0.88 -8.04
C TYR A 110 -10.03 0.48 -7.41
N THR A 111 -11.21 1.03 -7.71
CA THR A 111 -11.61 2.37 -7.25
C THR A 111 -11.75 2.41 -5.72
N LYS A 112 -12.30 1.35 -5.10
CA LYS A 112 -12.38 1.24 -3.64
C LYS A 112 -11.00 1.23 -2.99
N LYS A 113 -10.05 0.47 -3.54
CA LYS A 113 -8.67 0.41 -3.04
C LYS A 113 -7.94 1.74 -3.24
N ALA A 114 -8.08 2.37 -4.40
CA ALA A 114 -7.52 3.69 -4.71
C ALA A 114 -8.05 4.75 -3.73
N LYS A 115 -9.35 4.77 -3.43
CA LYS A 115 -9.94 5.65 -2.41
C LYS A 115 -9.27 5.45 -1.05
N LYS A 116 -9.14 4.21 -0.59
CA LYS A 116 -8.47 3.90 0.70
C LYS A 116 -7.02 4.39 0.74
N ILE A 117 -6.29 4.26 -0.35
CA ILE A 117 -4.91 4.77 -0.46
C ILE A 117 -4.90 6.29 -0.35
N LYS A 118 -5.77 6.99 -1.08
CA LYS A 118 -5.90 8.46 -1.02
C LYS A 118 -6.21 8.92 0.41
N GLN A 119 -7.23 8.34 1.02
CA GLN A 119 -7.65 8.65 2.40
C GLN A 119 -6.50 8.48 3.38
N ARG A 120 -5.80 7.34 3.34
CA ARG A 120 -4.64 7.10 4.21
C ARG A 120 -3.59 8.19 4.05
N LYS A 121 -3.24 8.57 2.82
CA LYS A 121 -2.21 9.58 2.55
C LYS A 121 -2.64 10.98 3.00
N VAL A 122 -3.91 11.34 2.80
CA VAL A 122 -4.49 12.61 3.26
C VAL A 122 -4.46 12.69 4.79
N TRP A 123 -4.95 11.66 5.49
CA TRP A 123 -4.96 11.63 6.96
C TRP A 123 -3.56 11.56 7.57
N SER A 124 -2.63 10.82 6.95
CA SER A 124 -1.22 10.83 7.38
C SER A 124 -0.63 12.23 7.29
N ASN A 125 -0.89 12.96 6.21
CA ASN A 125 -0.38 14.32 6.03
C ASN A 125 -1.01 15.33 6.99
N TRP A 126 -2.32 15.21 7.25
CA TRP A 126 -2.97 16.00 8.29
C TRP A 126 -2.35 15.73 9.68
N GLY A 127 -2.16 14.45 10.02
CA GLY A 127 -1.56 14.04 11.29
C GLY A 127 -0.12 14.53 11.47
N ILE A 128 0.67 14.58 10.39
CA ILE A 128 2.01 15.19 10.41
C ILE A 128 1.91 16.68 10.76
N GLY A 129 1.02 17.43 10.09
CA GLY A 129 0.87 18.87 10.38
C GLY A 129 0.41 19.13 11.82
N LEU A 130 -0.50 18.31 12.36
CA LEU A 130 -0.88 18.33 13.77
C LEU A 130 0.34 18.08 14.69
N GLY A 131 1.09 17.01 14.42
CA GLY A 131 2.27 16.66 15.22
C GLY A 131 3.31 17.77 15.24
N VAL A 132 3.61 18.39 14.10
CA VAL A 132 4.54 19.53 14.01
C VAL A 132 4.05 20.70 14.85
N ASN A 133 2.78 21.08 14.77
CA ASN A 133 2.23 22.17 15.55
C ASN A 133 2.27 21.90 17.06
N LEU A 134 2.00 20.67 17.50
CA LEU A 134 2.10 20.29 18.92
C LEU A 134 3.54 20.42 19.43
N VAL A 135 4.53 20.01 18.64
CA VAL A 135 5.95 20.16 18.98
C VAL A 135 6.32 21.64 19.11
N VAL A 136 5.88 22.49 18.18
CA VAL A 136 6.13 23.94 18.24
C VAL A 136 5.53 24.55 19.51
N ILE A 137 4.28 24.22 19.85
CA ILE A 137 3.64 24.69 21.08
C ILE A 137 4.42 24.25 22.32
N LEU A 138 4.84 22.99 22.37
CA LEU A 138 5.59 22.45 23.51
C LEU A 138 6.94 23.14 23.69
N VAL A 139 7.64 23.46 22.60
CA VAL A 139 8.91 24.19 22.65
C VAL A 139 8.71 25.64 23.08
N LEU A 140 7.62 26.30 22.66
CA LEU A 140 7.33 27.69 23.03
C LEU A 140 6.76 27.85 24.45
N ALA A 141 6.11 26.81 24.98
CA ALA A 141 5.51 26.81 26.32
C ALA A 141 6.50 26.42 27.43
N ASN A 142 7.72 26.01 27.07
CA ASN A 142 8.78 25.60 27.98
C ASN A 142 9.92 26.62 27.97
#